data_AF-A0A523QD63-F1
#
_entry.id   AF-A0A523QD63-F1
#
_cell.length_a   1.000
_cell.length_b   1.000
_cell.length_c   1.000
_cell.angle_alpha   90.00
_cell.angle_beta   90.00
_cell.angle_gamma   90.00
#
_symmetry.space_group_name_H-M   'P 1'
#
loop_
_entity.id
_entity.type
_entity.pdbx_description
1 polymer ?
#
loop_
_entity_poly.entity_id
_entity_poly.type
_entity_poly.pdbx_seq_one_letter_code
_entity_poly.pdbx_strand_id
1 'polypeptide(L)'
;LGSVMHYDRRLDGKIAQALSSIPSAKAVEIGNAISGAAMFGSEFHDPISPKGTRFTRKTNNSGGIEGGMTNGQNIVCRVYHKPISTLGEPLETVDMATRKSAKASVERSDICAVPRAGVIAEAMLALVLGEAIIEKFGGDHINEMKRNFSAYLKEKNL
;
A
#
# COMPACT_ATOMS: atom_id res chain seq x y z
N LEU A 1 -3.64 3.55 13.44
CA LEU A 1 -4.41 4.07 12.29
C LEU A 1 -5.12 2.89 11.64
N GLY A 2 -6.29 3.09 11.04
CA GLY A 2 -7.17 1.99 10.61
C GLY A 2 -8.05 1.44 11.75
N SER A 3 -8.97 0.54 11.41
CA SER A 3 -9.88 -0.10 12.35
C SER A 3 -10.22 -1.55 11.97
N VAL A 4 -10.35 -2.41 12.98
CA VAL A 4 -10.85 -3.80 12.85
C VAL A 4 -12.37 -3.87 12.70
N MET A 5 -13.08 -2.78 13.05
CA MET A 5 -14.51 -2.82 13.34
C MET A 5 -15.39 -3.02 12.12
N HIS A 6 -14.93 -2.58 10.94
CA HIS A 6 -15.68 -2.70 9.70
C HIS A 6 -14.71 -2.90 8.54
N TYR A 7 -15.14 -3.66 7.52
CA TYR A 7 -14.24 -4.13 6.46
C TYR A 7 -13.60 -2.99 5.66
N ASP A 8 -14.35 -1.90 5.42
CA ASP A 8 -13.94 -0.72 4.66
C ASP A 8 -13.06 0.25 5.47
N ARG A 9 -12.96 0.08 6.79
CA ARG A 9 -12.08 0.87 7.67
C ARG A 9 -10.74 0.21 7.93
N ARG A 10 -10.53 -1.00 7.40
CA ARG A 10 -9.25 -1.70 7.48
C ARG A 10 -8.22 -0.98 6.60
N LEU A 11 -7.08 -0.61 7.18
CA LEU A 11 -6.10 0.23 6.53
C LEU A 11 -5.39 -0.47 5.37
N ASP A 12 -5.08 -1.76 5.52
CA ASP A 12 -4.57 -2.62 4.45
C ASP A 12 -5.51 -2.65 3.23
N GLY A 13 -6.83 -2.71 3.45
CA GLY A 13 -7.83 -2.61 2.38
C GLY A 13 -7.78 -1.28 1.65
N LYS A 14 -7.75 -0.16 2.38
CA LYS A 14 -7.62 1.20 1.80
C LYS A 14 -6.30 1.36 1.03
N ILE A 15 -5.18 0.89 1.59
CA ILE A 15 -3.86 0.91 0.93
C ILE A 15 -3.89 0.07 -0.35
N ALA A 16 -4.42 -1.15 -0.28
CA ALA A 16 -4.50 -2.04 -1.43
C ALA A 16 -5.33 -1.43 -2.58
N GLN A 17 -6.45 -0.79 -2.27
CA GLN A 17 -7.26 -0.07 -3.25
C GLN A 17 -6.46 1.07 -3.90
N ALA A 18 -5.85 1.94 -3.10
CA ALA A 18 -5.09 3.08 -3.58
C ALA A 18 -3.92 2.65 -4.48
N LEU A 19 -3.12 1.68 -4.02
CA LEU A 19 -1.98 1.18 -4.79
C LEU A 19 -2.38 0.41 -6.04
N SER A 20 -3.49 -0.35 -5.99
CA SER A 20 -3.99 -1.08 -7.17
C SER A 20 -4.57 -0.16 -8.23
N SER A 21 -4.98 1.06 -7.87
CA SER A 21 -5.51 2.04 -8.82
C SER A 21 -4.43 2.71 -9.67
N ILE A 22 -3.14 2.54 -9.32
CA ILE A 22 -2.02 3.07 -10.09
C ILE A 22 -2.03 2.42 -11.48
N PRO A 23 -1.95 3.19 -12.57
CA PRO A 23 -1.90 2.63 -13.92
C PRO A 23 -0.84 1.55 -14.03
N SER A 24 -1.19 0.43 -14.66
CA SER A 24 -0.39 -0.81 -14.82
C SER A 24 -0.19 -1.69 -13.59
N ALA A 25 -0.60 -1.27 -12.39
CA ALA A 25 -0.59 -2.17 -11.24
C ALA A 25 -1.50 -3.38 -11.52
N LYS A 26 -1.00 -4.58 -11.22
CA LYS A 26 -1.69 -5.86 -11.39
C LYS A 26 -1.87 -6.63 -10.09
N ALA A 27 -1.04 -6.36 -9.09
CA ALA A 27 -1.18 -6.90 -7.75
C ALA A 27 -0.54 -5.95 -6.72
N VAL A 28 -1.00 -6.05 -5.48
CA VAL A 28 -0.45 -5.34 -4.32
C VAL A 28 -0.26 -6.34 -3.19
N GLU A 29 0.85 -6.24 -2.49
CA GLU A 29 1.18 -7.04 -1.33
C GLU A 29 1.47 -6.12 -0.13
N ILE A 30 0.96 -6.48 1.05
CA ILE A 30 1.31 -5.87 2.34
C ILE A 30 2.21 -6.83 3.10
N GLY A 31 3.33 -6.35 3.63
CA GLY A 31 4.31 -7.21 4.29
C GLY A 31 4.81 -8.28 3.34
N ASN A 32 4.96 -9.52 3.82
CA ASN A 32 5.39 -10.66 3.01
C ASN A 32 4.19 -11.55 2.63
N ALA A 33 3.02 -10.96 2.36
CA ALA A 33 1.76 -11.71 2.23
C ALA A 33 1.76 -12.79 1.13
N ILE A 34 2.40 -12.59 -0.02
CA ILE A 34 2.40 -13.58 -1.11
C ILE A 34 3.23 -14.80 -0.72
N SER A 35 4.47 -14.61 -0.27
CA SER A 35 5.30 -15.72 0.23
C SER A 35 4.72 -16.32 1.52
N GLY A 36 4.14 -15.47 2.37
CA GLY A 36 3.58 -15.83 3.66
C GLY A 36 2.30 -16.66 3.57
N ALA A 37 1.52 -16.51 2.50
CA ALA A 37 0.35 -17.34 2.25
C ALA A 37 0.68 -18.83 2.09
N ALA A 38 1.93 -19.17 1.77
CA ALA A 38 2.43 -20.55 1.69
C ALA A 38 3.19 -21.02 2.94
N MET A 39 3.32 -20.17 3.98
CA MET A 39 4.07 -20.47 5.21
C MET A 39 3.16 -21.02 6.31
N PHE A 40 3.76 -21.71 7.28
CA PHE A 40 3.04 -22.04 8.51
C PHE A 40 2.83 -20.79 9.37
N GLY A 41 1.73 -20.75 10.13
CA GLY A 41 1.45 -19.64 11.05
C GLY A 41 2.56 -19.42 12.09
N SER A 42 3.26 -20.49 12.49
CA SER A 42 4.44 -20.43 13.37
C SER A 42 5.64 -19.69 12.79
N GLU A 43 5.70 -19.54 11.46
CA GLU A 43 6.77 -18.88 10.72
C GLU A 43 6.36 -17.47 10.26
N PHE A 44 5.07 -17.29 9.94
CA PHE A 44 4.56 -16.04 9.39
C PHE A 44 4.33 -14.96 10.44
N HIS A 45 3.69 -15.28 11.58
CA HIS A 45 3.31 -14.25 12.54
C HIS A 45 4.52 -13.58 13.19
N ASP A 46 4.39 -12.29 13.51
CA ASP A 46 5.44 -11.49 14.13
C ASP A 46 5.33 -11.54 15.67
N PRO A 47 6.17 -12.30 16.39
CA PRO A 47 6.01 -12.46 17.83
C PRO A 47 6.28 -11.15 18.57
N ILE A 48 5.38 -10.80 19.48
CA ILE A 48 5.48 -9.60 20.31
C ILE A 48 6.41 -9.88 21.50
N SER A 49 7.38 -9.00 21.71
CA SER A 49 8.30 -9.01 22.86
C SER A 49 8.22 -7.70 23.63
N PRO A 50 8.43 -7.70 24.96
CA PRO A 50 8.51 -6.47 25.74
C PRO A 50 9.81 -5.71 25.43
N LYS A 51 9.75 -4.38 25.45
CA LYS A 51 10.90 -3.47 25.34
C LYS A 51 10.69 -2.28 26.26
N GLY A 52 11.10 -2.42 27.52
CA GLY A 52 10.82 -1.43 28.56
C GLY A 52 9.31 -1.28 28.77
N THR A 53 8.79 -0.06 28.61
CA THR A 53 7.34 0.24 28.70
C THR A 53 6.59 -0.01 27.38
N ARG A 54 7.26 -0.48 26.33
CA ARG A 54 6.69 -0.66 24.98
C ARG A 54 6.71 -2.13 24.56
N PHE A 55 6.05 -2.38 23.43
CA PHE A 55 6.13 -3.64 22.70
C PHE A 55 7.03 -3.49 21.47
N THR A 56 7.75 -4.56 21.13
CA THR A 56 8.54 -4.67 19.91
C THR A 56 8.22 -5.99 19.20
N ARG A 57 8.52 -6.05 17.90
CA ARG A 57 8.50 -7.30 17.13
C ARG A 57 9.93 -7.62 16.68
N LYS A 58 10.25 -8.90 16.51
CA LYS A 58 11.54 -9.35 15.97
C LYS A 58 11.57 -9.34 14.44
N THR A 59 10.40 -9.47 13.83
CA THR A 59 10.16 -9.52 12.39
C THR A 59 9.02 -8.56 12.01
N ASN A 60 8.81 -8.35 10.71
CA ASN A 60 7.74 -7.51 10.19
C ASN A 60 7.09 -8.15 8.95
N ASN A 61 6.76 -9.43 9.04
CA ASN A 61 6.07 -10.19 7.99
C ASN A 61 4.67 -9.65 7.71
N SER A 62 4.01 -9.11 8.74
CA SER A 62 2.72 -8.40 8.63
C SER A 62 2.81 -7.04 7.93
N GLY A 63 4.03 -6.53 7.66
CA GLY A 63 4.23 -5.27 6.95
C GLY A 63 3.66 -4.07 7.69
N GLY A 64 3.74 -4.07 9.02
CA GLY A 64 3.29 -2.96 9.85
C GLY A 64 1.78 -2.90 10.07
N ILE A 65 1.00 -3.84 9.55
CA ILE A 65 -0.46 -3.86 9.65
C ILE A 65 -0.94 -5.21 10.21
N GLU A 66 -1.66 -5.16 11.33
CA GLU A 66 -2.32 -6.32 11.94
C GLU A 66 -3.79 -5.99 12.18
N GLY A 67 -4.70 -6.87 11.75
CA GLY A 67 -6.14 -6.62 11.88
C GLY A 67 -6.63 -5.37 11.14
N GLY A 68 -5.94 -4.93 10.09
CA GLY A 68 -6.28 -3.68 9.40
C GLY A 68 -5.90 -2.41 10.18
N MET A 69 -5.02 -2.52 11.19
CA MET A 69 -4.49 -1.38 11.95
C MET A 69 -2.96 -1.34 11.94
N THR A 70 -2.39 -0.15 11.96
CA THR A 70 -0.93 0.02 12.12
C THR A 70 -0.47 -0.53 13.47
N ASN A 71 0.56 -1.38 13.46
CA ASN A 71 1.06 -2.07 14.65
C ASN A 71 2.33 -1.44 15.25
N GLY A 72 2.80 -0.33 14.67
CA GLY A 72 3.99 0.42 15.09
C GLY A 72 5.31 0.04 14.41
N GLN A 73 5.33 -1.02 13.59
CA GLN A 73 6.44 -1.31 12.68
C GLN A 73 6.30 -0.50 11.39
N ASN A 74 7.34 -0.55 10.54
CA ASN A 74 7.30 0.05 9.21
C ASN A 74 6.15 -0.54 8.39
N ILE A 75 5.38 0.32 7.73
CA ILE A 75 4.40 -0.13 6.74
C ILE A 75 5.18 -0.54 5.50
N VAL A 76 5.07 -1.81 5.10
CA VAL A 76 5.77 -2.37 3.94
C VAL A 76 4.74 -2.77 2.91
N CYS A 77 4.84 -2.21 1.71
CA CYS A 77 3.95 -2.52 0.60
C CYS A 77 4.78 -2.79 -0.66
N ARG A 78 4.30 -3.70 -1.52
CA ARG A 78 4.86 -3.93 -2.86
C ARG A 78 3.75 -3.84 -3.90
N VAL A 79 4.06 -3.24 -5.03
CA VAL A 79 3.15 -3.11 -6.18
C VAL A 79 3.78 -3.78 -7.39
N TYR A 80 3.02 -4.68 -8.02
CA TYR A 80 3.48 -5.45 -9.17
C TYR A 80 2.92 -4.82 -10.44
N HIS A 81 3.80 -4.27 -11.26
CA HIS A 81 3.44 -3.58 -12.49
C HIS A 81 3.61 -4.48 -13.71
N LYS A 82 2.63 -4.50 -14.60
CA LYS A 82 2.84 -5.03 -15.95
C LYS A 82 3.70 -4.05 -16.77
N PRO A 83 4.43 -4.52 -17.79
CA PRO A 83 5.03 -3.65 -18.79
C PRO A 83 3.96 -2.76 -19.44
N ILE A 84 4.28 -1.47 -19.62
CA ILE A 84 3.29 -0.45 -19.97
C ILE A 84 3.40 0.08 -21.39
N SER A 85 4.59 -0.01 -21.99
CA SER A 85 4.84 0.50 -23.33
C SER A 85 4.47 -0.57 -24.34
N THR A 86 3.76 -0.17 -25.39
CA THR A 86 3.61 -1.03 -26.57
C THR A 86 5.00 -1.31 -27.11
N LEU A 87 5.25 -2.56 -27.47
CA LEU A 87 6.52 -2.98 -28.04
C LEU A 87 6.82 -2.22 -29.33
N GLY A 88 8.10 -1.92 -29.58
CA GLY A 88 8.55 -1.29 -30.82
C GLY A 88 8.22 -2.14 -32.06
N GLU A 89 8.20 -3.46 -31.88
CA GLU A 89 7.53 -4.43 -32.77
C GLU A 89 6.07 -4.58 -32.30
N PRO A 90 5.09 -3.93 -32.94
CA PRO A 90 3.77 -3.84 -32.37
C PRO A 90 3.02 -5.17 -32.47
N LEU A 91 2.22 -5.44 -31.45
CA LEU A 91 1.38 -6.64 -31.40
C LEU A 91 0.21 -6.53 -32.39
N GLU A 92 -0.37 -7.68 -32.73
CA GLU A 92 -1.59 -7.74 -33.54
C GLU A 92 -2.78 -7.16 -32.76
N THR A 93 -3.64 -6.45 -33.48
CA THR A 93 -4.88 -5.87 -32.96
C THR A 93 -5.92 -5.79 -34.08
N VAL A 94 -7.03 -5.08 -33.85
CA VAL A 94 -8.10 -4.87 -34.82
C VAL A 94 -8.34 -3.38 -35.02
N ASP A 95 -8.47 -2.96 -36.27
CA ASP A 95 -9.00 -1.64 -36.60
C ASP A 95 -10.52 -1.62 -36.32
N MET A 96 -10.95 -0.77 -35.38
CA MET A 96 -12.32 -0.76 -34.88
C MET A 96 -13.36 -0.28 -35.91
N ALA A 97 -12.95 0.51 -36.92
CA ALA A 97 -13.86 1.01 -37.95
C ALA A 97 -14.12 -0.03 -39.04
N THR A 98 -13.06 -0.73 -39.47
CA THR A 98 -13.10 -1.71 -40.56
C THR A 98 -13.29 -3.14 -40.07
N ARG A 99 -13.06 -3.40 -38.78
CA ARG A 99 -13.04 -4.74 -38.13
C ARG A 99 -12.02 -5.70 -38.75
N LYS A 100 -10.94 -5.17 -39.34
CA LYS A 100 -9.85 -5.97 -39.95
C LYS A 100 -8.63 -6.03 -39.04
N SER A 101 -7.83 -7.09 -39.21
CA SER A 101 -6.54 -7.22 -38.51
C SER A 101 -5.63 -6.03 -38.81
N ALA A 102 -5.00 -5.51 -37.76
CA ALA A 102 -4.09 -4.38 -37.80
C ALA A 102 -2.94 -4.60 -36.80
N LYS A 103 -2.02 -3.64 -36.73
CA LYS A 103 -0.96 -3.59 -35.70
C LYS A 103 -1.28 -2.50 -34.68
N ALA A 104 -0.96 -2.74 -33.41
CA ALA A 104 -1.17 -1.77 -32.35
C ALA A 104 -0.36 -0.49 -32.61
N SER A 105 -0.90 0.67 -32.21
CA SER A 105 -0.15 1.92 -32.26
C SER A 105 0.91 1.96 -31.15
N VAL A 106 2.07 2.52 -31.48
CA VAL A 106 3.17 2.72 -30.53
C VAL A 106 3.11 4.14 -30.02
N GLU A 107 2.68 4.31 -28.77
CA GLU A 107 2.46 5.62 -28.16
C GLU A 107 3.65 6.12 -27.31
N ARG A 108 4.42 5.19 -26.74
CA ARG A 108 5.56 5.50 -25.86
C ARG A 108 6.70 4.52 -26.09
N SER A 109 7.91 4.99 -25.81
CA SER A 109 9.17 4.26 -26.08
C SER A 109 9.96 3.90 -24.82
N ASP A 110 9.47 4.23 -23.61
CA ASP A 110 10.18 3.88 -22.38
C ASP A 110 10.15 2.37 -22.12
N ILE A 111 11.31 1.80 -21.76
CA ILE A 111 11.45 0.35 -21.53
C ILE A 111 10.91 -0.06 -20.16
N CYS A 112 11.13 0.78 -19.14
CA CYS A 112 10.72 0.50 -17.77
C CYS A 112 10.23 1.78 -17.09
N ALA A 113 9.03 1.70 -16.51
CA ALA A 113 8.42 2.78 -15.73
C ALA A 113 8.35 2.49 -14.22
N VAL A 114 8.85 1.34 -13.78
CA VAL A 114 8.79 0.91 -12.37
C VAL A 114 9.40 1.94 -11.41
N PRO A 115 10.55 2.59 -11.70
CA PRO A 115 11.09 3.61 -10.82
C PRO A 115 10.14 4.81 -10.63
N ARG A 116 9.46 5.24 -11.69
CA ARG A 116 8.46 6.32 -11.63
C ARG A 116 7.19 5.88 -10.88
N ALA A 117 6.78 4.63 -11.07
CA ALA A 117 5.65 4.06 -10.36
C ALA A 117 5.88 4.00 -8.84
N GLY A 118 7.12 3.82 -8.39
CA GLY A 118 7.50 3.90 -6.98
C GLY A 118 7.12 5.25 -6.34
N VAL A 119 7.46 6.36 -6.99
CA VAL A 119 7.11 7.72 -6.51
C VAL A 119 5.58 7.91 -6.45
N ILE A 120 4.85 7.38 -7.44
CA ILE A 120 3.39 7.43 -7.43
C ILE A 120 2.84 6.59 -6.25
N ALA A 121 3.40 5.40 -6.01
CA ALA A 121 3.00 4.55 -4.90
C ALA A 121 3.23 5.21 -3.53
N GLU A 122 4.36 5.88 -3.34
CA GLU A 122 4.64 6.68 -2.13
C GLU A 122 3.59 7.79 -1.93
N ALA A 123 3.26 8.53 -3.00
CA ALA A 123 2.24 9.57 -2.93
C ALA A 123 0.85 9.00 -2.59
N MET A 124 0.45 7.89 -3.22
CA MET A 124 -0.83 7.23 -2.94
C MET A 124 -0.90 6.71 -1.49
N LEU A 125 0.19 6.13 -0.99
CA LEU A 125 0.27 5.70 0.41
C LEU A 125 0.19 6.90 1.37
N ALA A 126 0.86 8.01 1.06
CA ALA A 126 0.82 9.23 1.87
C ALA A 126 -0.60 9.80 1.96
N LEU A 127 -1.36 9.79 0.87
CA LEU A 127 -2.77 10.23 0.87
C LEU A 127 -3.63 9.36 1.80
N VAL A 128 -3.55 8.03 1.67
CA VAL A 128 -4.31 7.10 2.51
C VAL A 128 -3.95 7.26 4.00
N LEU A 129 -2.65 7.42 4.31
CA LEU A 129 -2.21 7.64 5.68
C LEU A 129 -2.66 9.01 6.21
N GLY A 130 -2.63 10.04 5.36
CA GLY A 130 -3.15 11.37 5.69
C GLY A 130 -4.63 11.33 6.07
N GLU A 131 -5.46 10.66 5.27
CA GLU A 131 -6.88 10.45 5.58
C GLU A 131 -7.07 9.69 6.91
N ALA A 132 -6.31 8.63 7.14
CA ALA A 132 -6.40 7.85 8.38
C ALA A 132 -5.94 8.65 9.62
N ILE A 133 -4.98 9.56 9.46
CA ILE A 133 -4.53 10.49 10.51
C ILE A 133 -5.63 11.51 10.81
N ILE A 134 -6.24 12.10 9.78
CA ILE A 134 -7.38 13.02 9.94
C ILE A 134 -8.55 12.31 10.63
N GLU A 135 -8.92 11.10 10.19
CA GLU A 135 -10.01 10.32 10.79
C GLU A 135 -9.76 10.05 12.29
N LYS A 136 -8.51 9.75 12.67
CA LYS A 136 -8.17 9.39 14.06
C LYS A 136 -8.02 10.60 14.98
N PHE A 137 -7.37 11.66 14.51
CA PHE A 137 -6.94 12.79 15.36
C PHE A 137 -7.79 14.05 15.15
N GLY A 138 -8.51 14.14 14.04
CA GLY A 138 -9.38 15.27 13.70
C GLY A 138 -8.66 16.61 13.68
N GLY A 139 -9.44 17.66 13.92
CA GLY A 139 -9.01 19.05 13.99
C GLY A 139 -9.12 19.78 12.66
N ASP A 140 -9.47 21.06 12.73
CA ASP A 140 -9.67 21.91 11.55
C ASP A 140 -8.39 22.65 11.15
N HIS A 141 -7.38 22.64 12.03
CA HIS A 141 -6.06 23.22 11.77
C HIS A 141 -4.92 22.33 12.29
N ILE A 142 -3.75 22.42 11.65
CA ILE A 142 -2.63 21.50 11.92
C ILE A 142 -2.16 21.52 13.39
N ASN A 143 -2.21 22.66 14.07
CA ASN A 143 -1.81 22.76 15.47
C ASN A 143 -2.75 22.00 16.43
N GLU A 144 -4.04 21.93 16.12
CA GLU A 144 -5.01 21.16 16.91
C GLU A 144 -4.78 19.67 16.71
N MET A 145 -4.63 19.24 15.47
CA MET A 145 -4.29 17.86 15.15
C MET A 145 -2.99 17.42 15.84
N LYS A 146 -1.95 18.27 15.82
CA LYS A 146 -0.69 18.03 16.54
C LYS A 146 -0.91 17.87 18.04
N ARG A 147 -1.73 18.72 18.66
CA ARG A 147 -2.09 18.60 20.09
C ARG A 147 -2.78 17.27 20.39
N ASN A 148 -3.76 16.88 19.56
CA ASN A 148 -4.50 15.62 19.72
C ASN A 148 -3.58 14.40 19.55
N PHE A 149 -2.68 14.46 18.56
CA PHE A 149 -1.66 13.44 18.34
C PHE A 149 -0.70 13.31 19.54
N SER A 150 -0.15 14.43 20.04
CA SER A 150 0.74 14.42 21.20
C SER A 150 0.04 13.93 22.48
N ALA A 151 -1.22 14.31 22.69
CA ALA A 151 -2.02 13.81 23.80
C ALA A 151 -2.21 12.29 23.73
N TYR A 152 -2.52 11.76 22.54
CA TYR A 152 -2.62 10.32 22.30
C TYR A 152 -1.30 9.58 22.58
N LEU A 153 -0.16 10.10 22.12
CA LEU A 153 1.14 9.49 22.39
C LEU A 153 1.45 9.46 23.89
N LYS A 154 1.20 10.57 24.59
CA LYS A 154 1.39 10.66 26.04
C LYS A 154 0.52 9.65 26.80
N GLU A 155 -0.76 9.52 26.42
CA GLU A 155 -1.68 8.55 27.04
C GLU A 155 -1.21 7.10 26.82
N LYS A 156 -0.64 6.80 25.64
CA LYS A 156 -0.14 5.46 25.30
C LYS A 156 1.31 5.20 25.71
N ASN A 157 1.97 6.14 26.40
CA ASN A 157 3.40 6.08 26.77
C ASN A 157 4.32 5.83 25.54
N LEU A 158 3.95 6.39 24.38
CA LEU A 158 4.66 6.29 23.09
C LEU A 158 5.55 7.50 22.79
#